data_AF-A0A2V5PIL0-F1
#
_entry.id   AF-A0A2V5PIL0-F1
#
_cell.length_a   1.000
_cell.length_b   1.000
_cell.length_c   1.000
_cell.angle_alpha   90.00
_cell.angle_beta   90.00
_cell.angle_gamma   90.00
#
_symmetry.space_group_name_H-M   'P 1'
#
loop_
_entity.id
_entity.type
_entity.pdbx_description
1 polymer ?
#
loop_
_entity_poly.entity_id
_entity_poly.type
_entity_poly.pdbx_seq_one_letter_code
_entity_poly.pdbx_strand_id
1 'polypeptide(L)'
;MISWFVPLATYPAGYGGNPKVPLPLISMASQKSYMALHMICFYGQPELREWFTLQYGKSGRKLDMGQGCLRFKTLPELALDVVENTVARLPVEDYTAGYQAMRAGMKKSK
;
A
#
# COMPACT_ATOMS: atom_id res chain seq x y z
N MET A 1 -0.72 -9.29 12.93
CA MET A 1 -0.92 -8.57 11.66
C MET A 1 -0.78 -9.59 10.55
N ILE A 2 -1.73 -9.64 9.61
CA ILE A 2 -1.64 -10.46 8.41
C ILE A 2 -1.05 -9.59 7.32
N SER A 3 -0.06 -10.08 6.57
CA SER A 3 0.66 -9.28 5.60
C SER A 3 0.89 -10.05 4.31
N TRP A 4 0.79 -9.34 3.19
CA TRP A 4 1.09 -9.81 1.85
C TRP A 4 2.35 -9.11 1.35
N PHE A 5 3.22 -9.86 0.68
CA PHE A 5 4.53 -9.38 0.26
C PHE A 5 4.83 -9.83 -1.17
N VAL A 6 5.68 -9.07 -1.85
CA VAL A 6 6.36 -9.51 -3.06
C VAL A 6 7.53 -10.43 -2.65
N PRO A 7 7.60 -11.68 -3.15
CA PRO A 7 8.67 -12.61 -2.81
C PRO A 7 10.06 -12.08 -3.18
N LEU A 8 11.08 -12.44 -2.40
CA LEU A 8 12.48 -12.11 -2.70
C LEU A 8 12.95 -12.68 -4.05
N ALA A 9 12.36 -13.79 -4.50
CA ALA A 9 12.63 -14.35 -5.82
C ALA A 9 12.22 -13.38 -6.96
N THR A 10 11.17 -12.59 -6.75
CA THR A 10 10.70 -11.57 -7.70
C THR A 10 11.38 -10.22 -7.46
N TYR A 11 11.68 -9.87 -6.21
CA TYR A 11 12.36 -8.63 -5.85
C TYR A 11 13.56 -8.86 -4.89
N PRO A 12 14.75 -9.18 -5.43
CA PRO A 12 15.91 -9.57 -4.62
C PRO A 12 16.50 -8.45 -3.76
N ALA A 13 16.30 -7.18 -4.14
CA ALA A 13 16.81 -6.03 -3.39
C ALA A 13 16.19 -5.91 -1.99
N GLY A 14 14.98 -6.47 -1.82
CA GLY A 14 14.27 -6.49 -0.54
C GLY A 14 13.84 -5.12 -0.02
N TYR A 15 13.02 -5.14 1.02
CA TYR A 15 12.47 -3.92 1.61
C TYR A 15 13.57 -3.08 2.24
N GLY A 16 13.58 -1.77 1.95
CA GLY A 16 14.61 -0.87 2.47
C GLY A 16 16.01 -1.11 1.90
N GLY A 17 16.18 -2.03 0.93
CA GLY A 17 17.48 -2.52 0.49
C GLY A 17 18.06 -3.63 1.37
N ASN A 18 17.23 -4.28 2.20
CA ASN A 18 17.61 -5.45 2.97
C ASN A 18 17.12 -6.73 2.26
N PRO A 19 18.01 -7.54 1.65
CA PRO A 19 17.63 -8.73 0.88
C PRO A 19 17.09 -9.88 1.72
N LYS A 20 17.01 -9.74 3.05
CA LYS A 20 16.39 -10.71 3.96
C LYS A 20 14.92 -10.41 4.25
N VAL A 21 14.42 -9.25 3.83
CA VAL A 21 13.06 -8.78 4.12
C VAL A 21 12.31 -8.59 2.80
N PRO A 22 11.24 -9.35 2.53
CA PRO A 22 10.47 -9.18 1.30
C PRO A 22 9.75 -7.82 1.28
N LEU A 23 9.45 -7.30 0.09
CA LEU A 23 8.78 -6.00 -0.08
C LEU A 23 7.31 -6.12 0.34
N PRO A 24 6.84 -5.43 1.40
CA PRO A 24 5.44 -5.49 1.82
C PRO A 24 4.55 -4.84 0.77
N LEU A 25 3.38 -5.44 0.51
CA LEU A 25 2.36 -4.89 -0.37
C LEU A 25 1.24 -4.27 0.47
N ILE A 26 0.57 -5.12 1.27
CA ILE A 26 -0.52 -4.74 2.15
C ILE A 26 -0.40 -5.49 3.47
N SER A 27 -0.84 -4.86 4.56
CA SER A 27 -0.99 -5.54 5.85
C SER A 27 -2.29 -5.17 6.54
N MET A 28 -2.93 -6.14 7.18
CA MET A 28 -4.12 -5.97 8.00
C MET A 28 -3.78 -6.12 9.49
N ALA A 29 -4.18 -5.12 10.27
CA ALA A 29 -4.00 -5.10 11.72
C ALA A 29 -5.31 -4.82 12.44
N SER A 30 -5.51 -5.49 13.57
CA SER A 30 -6.55 -5.17 14.54
C SER A 30 -5.91 -4.37 15.67
N GLN A 31 -6.41 -3.16 15.92
CA GLN A 31 -5.99 -2.28 17.00
C GLN A 31 -7.13 -2.17 18.01
N LYS A 32 -6.83 -1.68 19.23
CA LYS A 32 -7.81 -1.60 20.33
C LYS A 32 -9.13 -0.89 19.97
N SER A 33 -9.09 0.09 19.06
CA SER A 33 -10.25 0.94 18.74
C SER A 33 -10.64 0.96 17.26
N TYR A 34 -9.90 0.28 16.38
CA TYR A 34 -10.12 0.26 14.93
C TYR A 34 -9.35 -0.89 14.28
N MET A 35 -9.72 -1.22 13.04
CA MET A 35 -8.92 -2.04 12.14
C MET A 35 -8.16 -1.14 11.16
N ALA A 36 -7.00 -1.61 10.73
CA ALA A 36 -6.15 -0.88 9.79
C ALA A 36 -5.71 -1.75 8.62
N LEU A 37 -5.78 -1.17 7.42
CA LEU A 37 -5.10 -1.65 6.23
C LEU A 37 -3.90 -0.74 5.95
N HIS A 38 -2.71 -1.30 6.10
CA HIS A 38 -1.47 -0.68 5.68
C HIS A 38 -1.26 -0.95 4.20
N MET A 39 -1.57 0.03 3.36
CA MET A 39 -1.44 0.02 1.91
C MET A 39 -0.05 0.53 1.52
N ILE A 40 0.97 -0.33 1.66
CA ILE A 40 2.36 0.00 1.35
C ILE A 40 2.58 0.15 -0.16
N CYS A 41 1.70 -0.44 -0.96
CA CYS A 41 1.63 -0.33 -2.42
C CYS A 41 1.56 1.11 -2.98
N PHE A 42 1.27 2.12 -2.15
CA PHE A 42 1.31 3.52 -2.55
C PHE A 42 2.74 4.11 -2.63
N TYR A 43 3.74 3.45 -2.04
CA TYR A 43 5.10 3.99 -1.94
C TYR A 43 5.89 3.89 -3.24
N GLY A 44 5.99 5.02 -3.93
CA GLY A 44 6.54 5.12 -5.29
C GLY A 44 5.46 5.22 -6.37
N GLN A 45 4.18 5.28 -5.97
CA GLN A 45 3.01 5.22 -6.84
C GLN A 45 2.03 6.36 -6.48
N PRO A 46 2.44 7.63 -6.68
CA PRO A 46 1.62 8.78 -6.34
C PRO A 46 0.27 8.78 -7.09
N GLU A 47 0.28 8.41 -8.37
CA GLU A 47 -0.93 8.35 -9.20
C GLU A 47 -1.94 7.31 -8.70
N LEU A 48 -1.47 6.14 -8.24
CA LEU A 48 -2.33 5.10 -7.67
C LEU A 48 -3.02 5.59 -6.39
N ARG A 49 -2.28 6.32 -5.54
CA ARG A 49 -2.82 6.89 -4.30
C ARG A 49 -3.84 7.98 -4.59
N GLU A 50 -3.57 8.84 -5.56
CA GLU A 50 -4.51 9.89 -5.98
C GLU A 50 -5.80 9.26 -6.53
N TRP A 51 -5.66 8.27 -7.42
CA TRP A 51 -6.79 7.50 -7.94
C TRP A 51 -7.60 6.85 -6.81
N PHE A 52 -6.95 6.20 -5.86
CA PHE A 52 -7.61 5.59 -4.69
C PHE A 52 -8.41 6.62 -3.90
N THR A 53 -7.80 7.76 -3.58
CA THR A 53 -8.44 8.84 -2.79
C THR A 53 -9.69 9.36 -3.51
N LEU A 54 -9.61 9.56 -4.83
CA LEU A 54 -10.73 10.00 -5.65
C LEU A 54 -11.87 8.98 -5.67
N GLN A 55 -11.57 7.70 -5.89
CA GLN A 55 -12.61 6.66 -5.92
C GLN A 55 -13.21 6.39 -4.55
N TYR A 56 -12.41 6.41 -3.49
CA TYR A 56 -12.90 6.24 -2.13
C TYR A 56 -13.88 7.36 -1.77
N GLY A 57 -13.60 8.61 -2.17
CA GLY A 57 -14.53 9.72 -2.00
C GLY A 57 -15.87 9.53 -2.71
N LYS A 58 -15.90 8.85 -3.86
CA LYS A 58 -17.13 8.52 -4.61
C LYS A 58 -17.95 7.40 -3.96
N SER A 59 -17.35 6.59 -3.09
CA SER A 59 -18.03 5.46 -2.44
C SER A 59 -19.04 5.88 -1.37
N GLY A 60 -19.04 7.16 -0.96
CA GLY A 60 -19.86 7.66 0.15
C GLY A 60 -19.36 7.25 1.54
N ARG A 61 -18.28 6.47 1.63
CA ARG A 61 -17.66 6.04 2.89
C ARG A 61 -16.61 7.03 3.36
N LYS A 62 -16.44 7.15 4.68
CA LYS A 62 -15.44 8.04 5.27
C LYS A 62 -14.03 7.53 4.95
N LEU A 63 -13.25 8.36 4.27
CA LEU A 63 -11.82 8.13 4.09
C LEU A 63 -11.05 8.59 5.32
N ASP A 64 -10.72 7.67 6.22
CA ASP A 64 -9.84 7.92 7.36
C ASP A 64 -8.46 7.29 7.08
N MET A 65 -7.54 8.06 6.49
CA MET A 65 -6.26 7.54 6.01
C MET A 65 -5.08 8.47 6.31
N GLY A 66 -3.95 7.89 6.72
CA GLY A 66 -2.64 8.55 6.75
C GLY A 66 -1.93 8.51 5.39
N GLN A 67 -0.59 8.40 5.39
CA GLN A 67 0.19 8.25 4.14
C GLN A 67 -0.03 6.91 3.43
N GLY A 68 -0.39 5.87 4.17
CA GLY A 68 -0.71 4.54 3.65
C GLY A 68 -1.37 3.64 4.70
N CYS A 69 -2.01 4.23 5.70
CA CYS A 69 -2.72 3.49 6.76
C CYS A 69 -4.17 3.91 6.71
N LEU A 70 -5.02 3.04 6.17
CA LEU A 70 -6.48 3.21 6.08
C LEU A 70 -7.12 2.61 7.33
N ARG A 71 -7.93 3.39 8.05
CA ARG A 71 -8.55 3.02 9.32
C ARG A 71 -10.07 2.88 9.15
N PHE A 72 -10.65 1.84 9.74
CA PHE A 72 -12.09 1.58 9.71
C PHE A 72 -12.53 0.83 10.97
N LYS A 73 -13.80 0.93 11.38
CA LYS A 73 -14.31 0.23 12.57
C LYS A 73 -15.12 -1.01 12.23
N THR A 74 -15.76 -1.03 11.07
CA THR A 74 -16.58 -2.14 10.61
C THR A 74 -16.35 -2.39 9.11
N LEU A 75 -16.55 -3.62 8.64
CA LEU A 75 -16.38 -3.95 7.22
C LEU A 75 -17.30 -3.13 6.28
N PRO A 76 -18.57 -2.82 6.62
CA PRO A 76 -19.41 -1.99 5.75
C PRO A 76 -18.90 -0.57 5.53
N GLU A 77 -18.15 -0.01 6.50
CA GLU A 77 -17.50 1.30 6.40
C GLU A 77 -16.28 1.29 5.48
N LEU A 78 -15.74 0.11 5.18
CA LEU A 78 -14.62 -0.04 4.27
C LEU A 78 -15.13 -0.11 2.83
N ALA A 79 -14.63 0.77 1.95
CA ALA A 79 -14.87 0.67 0.51
C ALA A 79 -14.03 -0.48 -0.07
N LEU A 80 -14.40 -1.71 0.28
CA LEU A 80 -13.63 -2.91 -0.03
C LEU A 80 -13.45 -3.07 -1.55
N ASP A 81 -14.48 -2.73 -2.32
CA ASP A 81 -14.45 -2.66 -3.78
C ASP A 81 -13.35 -1.73 -4.29
N VAL A 82 -13.17 -0.56 -3.67
CA VAL A 82 -12.11 0.39 -4.04
C VAL A 82 -10.74 -0.17 -3.68
N VAL A 83 -10.60 -0.80 -2.51
CA VAL A 83 -9.35 -1.44 -2.07
C VAL A 83 -8.94 -2.58 -3.02
N GLU A 84 -9.87 -3.47 -3.37
CA GLU A 84 -9.63 -4.57 -4.31
C GLU A 84 -9.19 -4.04 -5.68
N ASN A 85 -9.90 -3.05 -6.22
CA ASN A 85 -9.55 -2.43 -7.50
C ASN A 85 -8.18 -1.74 -7.45
N THR A 86 -7.78 -1.15 -6.33
CA THR A 86 -6.43 -0.58 -6.17
C THR A 86 -5.35 -1.64 -6.31
N VAL A 87 -5.52 -2.79 -5.67
CA VAL A 87 -4.53 -3.88 -5.73
C VAL A 87 -4.50 -4.49 -7.12
N ALA A 88 -5.66 -4.73 -7.73
CA ALA A 88 -5.77 -5.30 -9.06
C ALA A 88 -5.14 -4.42 -10.16
N ARG A 89 -5.09 -3.10 -9.93
CA ARG A 89 -4.49 -2.12 -10.87
C ARG A 89 -2.97 -2.05 -10.82
N LEU A 90 -2.33 -2.74 -9.88
CA LEU A 90 -0.89 -2.62 -9.66
C LEU A 90 -0.16 -3.92 -10.01
N PRO A 91 0.42 -4.02 -11.22
CA PRO A 91 1.35 -5.09 -11.57
C PRO A 91 2.54 -5.12 -10.60
N VAL A 92 3.06 -6.32 -10.32
CA VAL A 92 4.16 -6.51 -9.37
C VAL A 92 5.44 -5.85 -9.88
N GLU A 93 5.64 -5.88 -11.19
CA GLU A 93 6.77 -5.25 -11.90
C GLU A 93 6.73 -3.73 -11.72
N ASP A 94 5.57 -3.11 -11.94
CA ASP A 94 5.38 -1.67 -11.77
C ASP A 94 5.55 -1.25 -10.31
N TYR A 95 5.06 -2.08 -9.38
CA TYR A 95 5.22 -1.82 -7.95
C TYR A 95 6.70 -1.78 -7.55
N THR A 96 7.43 -2.84 -7.90
CA THR A 96 8.85 -2.99 -7.56
C THR A 96 9.71 -1.91 -8.21
N ALA A 97 9.46 -1.58 -9.48
CA ALA A 97 10.16 -0.53 -10.20
C ALA A 97 9.93 0.86 -9.57
N GLY A 98 8.68 1.23 -9.29
CA GLY A 98 8.39 2.53 -8.68
C GLY A 98 8.91 2.64 -7.25
N TYR A 99 8.87 1.56 -6.46
CA TYR A 99 9.48 1.53 -5.13
C TYR A 99 11.00 1.74 -5.19
N GLN A 100 11.67 1.08 -6.13
CA GLN A 100 13.11 1.23 -6.35
C GLN A 100 13.47 2.66 -6.78
N ALA A 101 12.71 3.23 -7.73
CA ALA A 101 12.91 4.61 -8.21
C ALA A 101 12.75 5.63 -7.08
N MET A 102 11.69 5.49 -6.26
CA MET A 102 11.46 6.32 -5.08
C MET A 102 12.67 6.27 -4.13
N ARG A 103 13.19 5.07 -3.82
CA ARG A 103 14.36 4.90 -2.95
C ARG A 103 15.63 5.50 -3.55
N ALA A 104 15.84 5.36 -4.85
CA ALA A 104 16.99 5.96 -5.54
C ALA A 104 16.93 7.49 -5.48
N GLY A 105 15.74 8.08 -5.65
CA GLY A 105 15.53 9.52 -5.49
C GLY A 105 15.83 10.02 -4.07
N MET A 106 15.41 9.29 -3.03
CA MET A 106 15.71 9.64 -1.63
C MET A 106 17.21 9.64 -1.32
N LYS A 107 18.01 8.77 -1.97
CA LYS A 107 19.46 8.74 -1.78
C LYS A 107 20.18 9.93 -2.44
N LYS A 108 19.64 10.47 -3.54
CA LYS A 108 20.24 11.62 -4.24
C LYS A 108 19.99 12.97 -3.55
N SER A 109 18.99 13.02 -2.67
CA SER A 109 18.64 14.22 -1.89
C SER A 109 19.40 14.34 -0.56
N LYS A 110 20.30 13.38 -0.27
CA LYS A 110 21.19 13.38 0.89
C LYS A 110 22.61 13.66 0.44
#